data_AF-A0A1B9Y111-F1
#
_entry.id   AF-A0A1B9Y111-F1
#
_cell.length_a   1.000
_cell.length_b   1.000
_cell.length_c   1.000
_cell.angle_alpha   90.00
_cell.angle_beta   90.00
_cell.angle_gamma   90.00
#
_symmetry.space_group_name_H-M   'P 1'
#
loop_
_entity.id
_entity.type
_entity.pdbx_description
1 polymer ?
#
loop_
_entity_poly.entity_id
_entity_poly.type
_entity_poly.pdbx_seq_one_letter_code
_entity_poly.pdbx_strand_id
1 'polypeptide(L)'
;MKMKHLFTIIILVGAIMVSCSDDIIDVSSTSKFIVIPDANFEKELINQGIDSDGIVNQKVLRIDVIDVEYLNISYPGASQIIEDLTGIEGFTNLKRLYAIANRLTSVDISKNTKLDTLHLMANDLKSIKGLSKATNLKWLNLSHNLFEEFTLDNTSLTNILMSHNELVSFDASKAINLETVYLLTNKILSIDFANNPKLEAINVSNNKLTNINFGLKNKLYYLSIFENFITQLDVSNFDNLDYLLADRNPNLPCIKIKNGQHIPTLQLSDYQQVNLSCD
;
A
#
# COMPACT_ATOMS: atom_id res chain seq x y z
N MET A 1 -46.10 67.98 -52.50
CA MET A 1 -45.06 68.68 -51.73
C MET A 1 -45.02 68.06 -50.34
N LYS A 2 -43.92 67.38 -49.99
CA LYS A 2 -43.77 66.54 -48.79
C LYS A 2 -43.69 67.41 -47.53
N MET A 3 -44.37 67.01 -46.45
CA MET A 3 -44.16 67.58 -45.12
C MET A 3 -44.07 66.48 -44.04
N LYS A 4 -42.84 66.36 -43.52
CA LYS A 4 -42.31 66.01 -42.19
C LYS A 4 -43.01 64.97 -41.26
N HIS A 5 -42.21 63.97 -40.91
CA HIS A 5 -41.90 63.35 -39.60
C HIS A 5 -43.00 62.97 -38.60
N LEU A 6 -43.02 61.68 -38.20
CA LEU A 6 -42.98 61.27 -36.80
C LEU A 6 -42.40 59.85 -36.67
N PHE A 7 -41.30 59.69 -35.93
CA PHE A 7 -40.74 58.40 -35.51
C PHE A 7 -41.39 58.02 -34.17
N THR A 8 -41.99 56.83 -34.08
CA THR A 8 -42.45 56.26 -32.81
C THR A 8 -41.64 54.99 -32.53
N ILE A 9 -40.88 55.03 -31.43
CA ILE A 9 -40.11 53.90 -30.87
C ILE A 9 -41.09 53.02 -30.09
N ILE A 10 -41.16 51.73 -30.42
CA ILE A 10 -41.88 50.72 -29.62
C ILE A 10 -40.88 50.11 -28.65
N ILE A 11 -41.09 50.35 -27.35
CA ILE A 11 -40.36 49.72 -26.25
C ILE A 11 -41.04 48.37 -25.96
N LEU A 12 -40.30 47.27 -26.10
CA LEU A 12 -40.75 45.93 -25.71
C LEU A 12 -40.43 45.72 -24.22
N VAL A 13 -41.43 45.86 -23.35
CA VAL A 13 -41.35 45.44 -21.93
C VAL A 13 -41.92 44.03 -21.85
N GLY A 14 -41.04 43.03 -21.77
CA GLY A 14 -41.43 41.65 -21.48
C GLY A 14 -41.65 41.47 -19.98
N ALA A 15 -42.90 41.17 -19.60
CA ALA A 15 -43.32 40.97 -18.22
C ALA A 15 -42.71 39.69 -17.62
N ILE A 16 -42.32 39.83 -16.36
CA ILE A 16 -41.80 38.80 -15.45
C ILE A 16 -42.95 37.84 -15.10
N MET A 17 -42.79 36.55 -15.38
CA MET A 17 -43.53 35.49 -14.70
C MET A 17 -42.56 34.81 -13.74
N VAL A 18 -42.75 35.06 -12.45
CA VAL A 18 -42.09 34.37 -11.35
C VAL A 18 -42.59 32.92 -11.35
N SER A 19 -41.67 31.98 -11.51
CA SER A 19 -41.84 30.60 -11.08
C SER A 19 -40.70 30.29 -10.11
N CYS A 20 -40.96 30.48 -8.82
CA CYS A 20 -40.15 29.87 -7.78
C CYS A 20 -40.41 28.36 -7.82
N SER A 21 -39.37 27.58 -8.10
CA SER A 21 -39.26 26.22 -7.58
C SER A 21 -37.81 26.04 -7.19
N ASP A 22 -37.58 26.39 -5.93
CA ASP A 22 -36.53 25.97 -5.01
C ASP A 22 -35.25 25.36 -5.59
N ASP A 23 -34.15 25.98 -5.16
CA ASP A 23 -32.82 25.41 -5.07
C ASP A 23 -32.84 23.93 -4.68
N ILE A 24 -32.63 23.05 -5.65
CA ILE A 24 -31.93 21.79 -5.40
C ILE A 24 -30.66 21.86 -6.22
N ILE A 25 -29.60 22.28 -5.54
CA ILE A 25 -28.22 21.97 -5.90
C ILE A 25 -28.20 20.48 -6.26
N ASP A 26 -27.85 20.16 -7.50
CA ASP A 26 -27.57 18.80 -7.96
C ASP A 26 -26.41 18.24 -7.13
N VAL A 27 -26.75 17.68 -5.97
CA VAL A 27 -25.89 16.77 -5.23
C VAL A 27 -25.82 15.52 -6.09
N SER A 28 -24.86 15.52 -7.02
CA SER A 28 -24.27 14.35 -7.68
C SER A 28 -25.11 13.09 -7.51
N SER A 29 -25.95 12.79 -8.50
CA SER A 29 -26.69 11.53 -8.55
C SER A 29 -25.73 10.33 -8.58
N THR A 30 -25.24 9.92 -7.42
CA THR A 30 -24.43 8.73 -7.29
C THR A 30 -25.31 7.55 -7.70
N SER A 31 -24.87 6.78 -8.71
CA SER A 31 -25.56 5.58 -9.14
C SER A 31 -25.95 4.72 -7.92
N LYS A 32 -27.23 4.29 -7.89
CA LYS A 32 -27.77 3.37 -6.88
C LYS A 32 -27.00 2.05 -6.84
N PHE A 33 -26.45 1.64 -7.97
CA PHE A 33 -25.68 0.42 -8.13
C PHE A 33 -24.19 0.73 -8.30
N ILE A 34 -23.36 -0.17 -7.80
CA ILE A 34 -21.93 -0.26 -8.07
C ILE A 34 -21.74 -1.45 -9.00
N VAL A 35 -20.96 -1.27 -10.06
CA VAL A 35 -20.64 -2.35 -11.00
C VAL A 35 -19.58 -3.27 -10.38
N ILE A 36 -19.82 -4.57 -10.42
CA ILE A 36 -18.92 -5.64 -9.95
C ILE A 36 -18.72 -6.61 -11.13
N PRO A 37 -17.79 -6.34 -12.07
CA PRO A 37 -17.66 -7.13 -13.29
C PRO A 37 -17.28 -8.60 -13.05
N ASP A 38 -16.50 -8.85 -11.99
CA ASP A 38 -16.05 -10.18 -11.61
C ASP A 38 -17.18 -10.94 -10.88
N ALA A 39 -17.72 -11.96 -11.54
CA ALA A 39 -18.80 -12.79 -11.01
C ALA A 39 -18.40 -13.56 -9.75
N ASN A 40 -17.11 -13.87 -9.55
CA ASN A 40 -16.64 -14.53 -8.33
C ASN A 40 -16.54 -13.54 -7.18
N PHE A 41 -16.14 -12.28 -7.45
CA PHE A 41 -16.19 -11.23 -6.46
C PHE A 41 -17.63 -10.99 -5.97
N GLU A 42 -18.57 -10.82 -6.90
CA GLU A 42 -19.99 -10.65 -6.55
C GLU A 42 -20.55 -11.87 -5.80
N LYS A 43 -20.23 -13.09 -6.26
CA LYS A 43 -20.62 -14.32 -5.56
C LYS A 43 -20.10 -14.34 -4.12
N GLU A 44 -18.91 -13.82 -3.87
CA GLU A 44 -18.37 -13.75 -2.51
C GLU A 44 -19.10 -12.72 -1.64
N LEU A 45 -19.52 -11.59 -2.23
CA LEU A 45 -20.41 -10.63 -1.54
C LEU A 45 -21.75 -11.28 -1.17
N ILE A 46 -22.33 -12.09 -2.06
CA ILE A 46 -23.55 -12.87 -1.80
C ILE A 46 -23.31 -13.89 -0.67
N ASN A 47 -22.21 -14.66 -0.72
CA ASN A 47 -21.88 -15.67 0.30
C ASN A 47 -21.76 -15.05 1.71
N GLN A 48 -21.27 -13.82 1.79
CA GLN A 48 -21.12 -13.07 3.05
C GLN A 48 -22.41 -12.33 3.46
N GLY A 49 -23.48 -12.42 2.68
CA GLY A 49 -24.74 -11.72 2.93
C GLY A 49 -24.64 -10.20 2.78
N ILE A 50 -23.62 -9.72 2.06
CA ILE A 50 -23.44 -8.29 1.74
C ILE A 50 -24.40 -7.94 0.60
N ASP A 51 -24.34 -8.68 -0.50
CA ASP A 51 -25.20 -8.44 -1.66
C ASP A 51 -26.62 -8.99 -1.41
N SER A 52 -27.56 -8.06 -1.18
CA SER A 52 -28.85 -8.36 -0.56
C SER A 52 -29.85 -9.04 -1.49
N ASP A 53 -29.66 -8.93 -2.81
CA ASP A 53 -30.55 -9.55 -3.78
C ASP A 53 -30.20 -11.03 -4.05
N GLY A 54 -29.01 -11.47 -3.62
CA GLY A 54 -28.56 -12.85 -3.68
C GLY A 54 -28.38 -13.42 -5.09
N ILE A 55 -28.26 -12.56 -6.11
CA ILE A 55 -28.11 -12.98 -7.51
C ILE A 55 -26.85 -12.41 -8.15
N VAL A 56 -26.07 -13.24 -8.82
CA VAL A 56 -24.89 -12.79 -9.58
C VAL A 56 -25.38 -12.04 -10.83
N ASN A 57 -25.39 -10.70 -10.79
CA ASN A 57 -25.92 -9.82 -11.83
C ASN A 57 -24.95 -8.68 -12.22
N GLN A 58 -23.68 -8.79 -11.84
CA GLN A 58 -22.55 -7.89 -12.04
C GLN A 58 -22.70 -6.51 -11.38
N LYS A 59 -23.49 -6.42 -10.30
CA LYS A 59 -23.69 -5.16 -9.59
C LYS A 59 -24.17 -5.42 -8.17
N VAL A 60 -23.82 -4.51 -7.27
CA VAL A 60 -24.32 -4.51 -5.90
C VAL A 60 -25.01 -3.17 -5.62
N LEU A 61 -25.99 -3.16 -4.72
CA LEU A 61 -26.57 -1.91 -4.26
C LEU A 61 -25.53 -1.12 -3.46
N ARG A 62 -25.48 0.20 -3.65
CA ARG A 62 -24.58 1.07 -2.88
C ARG A 62 -24.83 0.96 -1.37
N ILE A 63 -26.10 0.81 -0.97
CA ILE A 63 -26.47 0.70 0.45
C ILE A 63 -25.97 -0.59 1.10
N ASP A 64 -25.75 -1.65 0.30
CA ASP A 64 -25.30 -2.95 0.80
C ASP A 64 -23.83 -2.91 1.21
N VAL A 65 -23.02 -2.08 0.54
CA VAL A 65 -21.58 -2.01 0.78
C VAL A 65 -21.14 -0.78 1.59
N ILE A 66 -22.00 0.23 1.72
CA ILE A 66 -21.61 1.52 2.31
C ILE A 66 -21.13 1.37 3.75
N ASP A 67 -21.73 0.46 4.54
CA ASP A 67 -21.43 0.25 5.96
C ASP A 67 -20.46 -0.93 6.20
N VAL A 68 -19.97 -1.57 5.14
CA VAL A 68 -19.00 -2.67 5.25
C VAL A 68 -17.65 -2.11 5.69
N GLU A 69 -17.22 -2.48 6.91
CA GLU A 69 -15.92 -2.07 7.46
C GLU A 69 -14.82 -3.15 7.30
N TYR A 70 -15.22 -4.40 7.10
CA TYR A 70 -14.32 -5.54 6.93
C TYR A 70 -14.80 -6.41 5.77
N LEU A 71 -13.90 -6.69 4.83
CA LEU A 71 -14.15 -7.58 3.70
C LEU A 71 -13.00 -8.57 3.59
N ASN A 72 -13.33 -9.86 3.55
CA ASN A 72 -12.35 -10.91 3.34
C ASN A 72 -12.80 -11.83 2.22
N ILE A 73 -12.11 -11.75 1.09
CA ILE A 73 -12.33 -12.53 -0.13
C ILE A 73 -11.09 -13.39 -0.44
N SER A 74 -10.40 -13.84 0.61
CA SER A 74 -9.14 -14.57 0.51
C SER A 74 -9.35 -16.07 0.29
N TYR A 75 -8.35 -16.71 -0.33
CA TYR A 75 -8.31 -18.15 -0.55
C TYR A 75 -9.56 -18.67 -1.28
N PRO A 76 -9.92 -18.08 -2.43
CA PRO A 76 -10.97 -18.65 -3.25
C PRO A 76 -10.64 -20.11 -3.57
N GLY A 77 -11.65 -20.96 -3.60
CA GLY A 77 -11.49 -22.26 -4.26
C GLY A 77 -11.03 -22.08 -5.70
N ALA A 78 -10.43 -23.11 -6.31
CA ALA A 78 -9.89 -23.01 -7.68
C ALA A 78 -10.92 -22.55 -8.74
N SER A 79 -12.22 -22.73 -8.48
CA SER A 79 -13.32 -22.28 -9.33
C SER A 79 -13.92 -20.92 -8.94
N GLN A 80 -13.33 -20.20 -7.99
CA GLN A 80 -13.82 -18.93 -7.43
C GLN A 80 -12.77 -17.83 -7.44
N ILE A 81 -11.69 -18.00 -8.22
CA ILE A 81 -10.59 -17.04 -8.30
C ILE A 81 -11.14 -15.68 -8.73
N ILE A 82 -10.81 -14.64 -7.97
CA ILE A 82 -11.12 -13.25 -8.32
C ILE A 82 -9.95 -12.68 -9.11
N GLU A 83 -10.24 -12.11 -10.28
CA GLU A 83 -9.27 -11.52 -11.20
C GLU A 83 -9.43 -9.99 -11.28
N ASP A 84 -10.65 -9.48 -11.01
CA ASP A 84 -10.97 -8.05 -11.05
C ASP A 84 -11.68 -7.60 -9.77
N LEU A 85 -11.11 -6.58 -9.12
CA LEU A 85 -11.64 -5.98 -7.90
C LEU A 85 -12.41 -4.67 -8.14
N THR A 86 -12.73 -4.36 -9.39
CA THR A 86 -13.55 -3.20 -9.76
C THR A 86 -14.87 -3.19 -8.96
N GLY A 87 -15.18 -2.03 -8.39
CA GLY A 87 -16.33 -1.80 -7.51
C GLY A 87 -15.97 -1.76 -6.03
N ILE A 88 -14.75 -2.17 -5.64
CA ILE A 88 -14.23 -1.99 -4.27
C ILE A 88 -14.21 -0.51 -3.86
N GLU A 89 -14.12 0.40 -4.81
CA GLU A 89 -14.16 1.85 -4.59
C GLU A 89 -15.49 2.32 -3.96
N GLY A 90 -16.54 1.52 -4.06
CA GLY A 90 -17.84 1.77 -3.43
C GLY A 90 -17.89 1.45 -1.94
N PHE A 91 -16.94 0.68 -1.41
CA PHE A 91 -16.84 0.28 0.00
C PHE A 91 -16.16 1.40 0.80
N THR A 92 -16.79 2.57 0.88
CA THR A 92 -16.14 3.79 1.38
C THR A 92 -15.88 3.79 2.89
N ASN A 93 -16.55 2.91 3.65
CA ASN A 93 -16.27 2.71 5.08
C ASN A 93 -15.29 1.56 5.39
N LEU A 94 -14.72 0.93 4.35
CA LEU A 94 -13.84 -0.22 4.51
C LEU A 94 -12.57 0.16 5.29
N LYS A 95 -12.35 -0.51 6.42
CA LYS A 95 -11.17 -0.39 7.27
C LYS A 95 -10.18 -1.52 7.00
N ARG A 96 -10.68 -2.70 6.63
CA ARG A 96 -9.85 -3.89 6.47
C ARG A 96 -10.25 -4.66 5.22
N LEU A 97 -9.28 -4.87 4.34
CA LEU A 97 -9.45 -5.66 3.12
C LEU A 97 -8.45 -6.80 3.07
N TYR A 98 -8.96 -8.02 2.95
CA TYR A 98 -8.18 -9.23 2.75
C TYR A 98 -8.57 -9.87 1.42
N ALA A 99 -7.67 -9.84 0.44
CA ALA A 99 -7.86 -10.48 -0.86
C ALA A 99 -6.63 -11.33 -1.23
N ILE A 100 -6.27 -12.25 -0.33
CA ILE A 100 -5.09 -13.11 -0.44
C ILE A 100 -5.37 -14.28 -1.40
N ALA A 101 -4.36 -14.72 -2.16
CA ALA A 101 -4.44 -15.91 -3.02
C ALA A 101 -5.49 -15.81 -4.14
N ASN A 102 -5.60 -14.64 -4.75
CA ASN A 102 -6.40 -14.37 -5.95
C ASN A 102 -5.48 -14.22 -7.18
N ARG A 103 -6.00 -13.72 -8.30
CA ARG A 103 -5.21 -13.39 -9.51
C ARG A 103 -5.38 -11.93 -9.90
N LEU A 104 -5.41 -11.05 -8.90
CA LEU A 104 -5.56 -9.62 -9.12
C LEU A 104 -4.32 -9.07 -9.83
N THR A 105 -4.52 -8.41 -10.95
CA THR A 105 -3.44 -7.75 -11.71
C THR A 105 -3.38 -6.24 -11.45
N SER A 106 -4.49 -5.67 -10.95
CA SER A 106 -4.56 -4.29 -10.50
C SER A 106 -5.58 -4.13 -9.38
N VAL A 107 -5.34 -3.15 -8.51
CA VAL A 107 -6.26 -2.74 -7.44
C VAL A 107 -6.20 -1.22 -7.32
N ASP A 108 -7.37 -0.58 -7.26
CA ASP A 108 -7.51 0.85 -6.95
C ASP A 108 -8.24 1.04 -5.62
N ILE A 109 -7.50 1.47 -4.60
CA ILE A 109 -8.06 1.77 -3.27
C ILE A 109 -8.25 3.27 -3.05
N SER A 110 -8.22 4.10 -4.10
CA SER A 110 -8.21 5.57 -3.96
C SER A 110 -9.45 6.14 -3.25
N LYS A 111 -10.55 5.37 -3.19
CA LYS A 111 -11.78 5.73 -2.47
C LYS A 111 -11.91 5.07 -1.09
N ASN A 112 -11.11 4.07 -0.78
CA ASN A 112 -11.12 3.36 0.51
C ASN A 112 -10.22 4.07 1.54
N THR A 113 -10.47 5.36 1.76
CA THR A 113 -9.61 6.25 2.58
C THR A 113 -9.58 5.88 4.07
N LYS A 114 -10.51 5.03 4.51
CA LYS A 114 -10.59 4.53 5.89
C LYS A 114 -9.80 3.25 6.14
N LEU A 115 -9.16 2.66 5.13
CA LEU A 115 -8.34 1.45 5.30
C LEU A 115 -7.25 1.67 6.37
N ASP A 116 -7.20 0.78 7.35
CA ASP A 116 -6.13 0.61 8.33
C ASP A 116 -5.26 -0.62 8.01
N THR A 117 -5.83 -1.63 7.32
CA THR A 117 -5.17 -2.90 7.00
C THR A 117 -5.51 -3.35 5.58
N LEU A 118 -4.49 -3.68 4.80
CA LEU A 118 -4.63 -4.19 3.44
C LEU A 118 -3.73 -5.41 3.20
N HIS A 119 -4.35 -6.55 2.90
CA HIS A 119 -3.67 -7.79 2.54
C HIS A 119 -4.00 -8.19 1.11
N LEU A 120 -3.00 -8.12 0.22
CA LEU A 120 -3.08 -8.53 -1.19
C LEU A 120 -1.99 -9.56 -1.51
N MET A 121 -1.56 -10.34 -0.52
CA MET A 121 -0.53 -11.36 -0.68
C MET A 121 -0.96 -12.43 -1.70
N ALA A 122 -0.02 -12.98 -2.46
CA ALA A 122 -0.28 -14.03 -3.44
C ALA A 122 -1.32 -13.60 -4.49
N ASN A 123 -0.95 -12.60 -5.28
CA ASN A 123 -1.67 -12.13 -6.47
C ASN A 123 -0.66 -11.92 -7.61
N ASP A 124 -1.12 -11.35 -8.73
CA ASP A 124 -0.28 -11.04 -9.90
C ASP A 124 -0.05 -9.52 -10.04
N LEU A 125 -0.02 -8.79 -8.91
CA LEU A 125 0.08 -7.33 -8.91
C LEU A 125 1.48 -6.87 -9.32
N LYS A 126 1.51 -5.88 -10.21
CA LYS A 126 2.71 -5.11 -10.57
C LYS A 126 2.64 -3.66 -10.09
N SER A 127 1.45 -3.20 -9.72
CA SER A 127 1.18 -1.85 -9.26
C SER A 127 -0.07 -1.82 -8.38
N ILE A 128 -0.22 -0.77 -7.59
CA ILE A 128 -1.42 -0.48 -6.80
C ILE A 128 -1.69 1.02 -6.83
N LYS A 129 -2.95 1.42 -6.97
CA LYS A 129 -3.36 2.83 -7.01
C LYS A 129 -4.01 3.25 -5.70
N GLY A 130 -3.80 4.51 -5.33
CA GLY A 130 -4.51 5.13 -4.21
C GLY A 130 -3.86 4.99 -2.83
N LEU A 131 -2.66 4.41 -2.70
CA LEU A 131 -1.96 4.28 -1.41
C LEU A 131 -1.82 5.63 -0.68
N SER A 132 -1.52 6.72 -1.39
CA SER A 132 -1.41 8.06 -0.78
C SER A 132 -2.73 8.64 -0.26
N LYS A 133 -3.88 8.03 -0.60
CA LYS A 133 -5.22 8.42 -0.12
C LYS A 133 -5.66 7.61 1.10
N ALA A 134 -5.06 6.44 1.34
CA ALA A 134 -5.34 5.61 2.50
C ALA A 134 -4.59 6.14 3.74
N THR A 135 -4.95 7.32 4.22
CA THR A 135 -4.20 8.06 5.26
C THR A 135 -4.30 7.46 6.66
N ASN A 136 -5.09 6.40 6.84
CA ASN A 136 -5.17 5.62 8.07
C ASN A 136 -4.42 4.29 7.98
N LEU A 137 -3.87 3.94 6.81
CA LEU A 137 -3.27 2.63 6.57
C LEU A 137 -2.05 2.44 7.47
N LYS A 138 -2.04 1.35 8.25
CA LYS A 138 -0.96 0.96 9.15
C LYS A 138 -0.24 -0.29 8.67
N TRP A 139 -1.01 -1.24 8.13
CA TRP A 139 -0.50 -2.54 7.72
C TRP A 139 -0.76 -2.80 6.24
N LEU A 140 0.31 -3.07 5.49
CA LEU A 140 0.25 -3.39 4.06
C LEU A 140 1.05 -4.67 3.78
N ASN A 141 0.39 -5.69 3.22
CA ASN A 141 1.05 -6.89 2.73
C ASN A 141 0.81 -7.07 1.23
N LEU A 142 1.90 -6.96 0.46
CA LEU A 142 2.01 -7.18 -0.98
C LEU A 142 2.99 -8.31 -1.30
N SER A 143 3.29 -9.19 -0.33
CA SER A 143 4.23 -10.30 -0.54
C SER A 143 3.69 -11.28 -1.59
N HIS A 144 4.54 -12.03 -2.27
CA HIS A 144 4.15 -12.96 -3.34
C HIS A 144 3.32 -12.26 -4.43
N ASN A 145 3.93 -11.28 -5.07
CA ASN A 145 3.38 -10.56 -6.22
C ASN A 145 4.51 -10.41 -7.26
N LEU A 146 4.33 -9.51 -8.24
CA LEU A 146 5.22 -9.32 -9.37
C LEU A 146 5.77 -7.87 -9.44
N PHE A 147 5.94 -7.20 -8.29
CA PHE A 147 6.48 -5.85 -8.25
C PHE A 147 7.98 -5.86 -8.60
N GLU A 148 8.38 -5.02 -9.56
CA GLU A 148 9.79 -4.80 -9.95
C GLU A 148 10.36 -3.51 -9.34
N GLU A 149 9.51 -2.49 -9.17
CA GLU A 149 9.86 -1.22 -8.52
C GLU A 149 8.71 -0.82 -7.60
N PHE A 150 9.05 -0.18 -6.48
CA PHE A 150 8.02 0.31 -5.57
C PHE A 150 8.42 1.59 -4.85
N THR A 151 7.54 2.60 -4.92
CA THR A 151 7.64 3.83 -4.14
C THR A 151 6.50 3.87 -3.14
N LEU A 152 6.85 3.85 -1.85
CA LEU A 152 5.90 3.94 -0.75
C LEU A 152 5.58 5.42 -0.45
N ASP A 153 4.55 5.94 -1.13
CA ASP A 153 4.00 7.28 -0.89
C ASP A 153 2.82 7.23 0.10
N ASN A 154 3.09 6.81 1.34
CA ASN A 154 2.10 6.81 2.42
C ASN A 154 2.80 7.09 3.76
N THR A 155 2.44 8.21 4.39
CA THR A 155 3.04 8.65 5.65
C THR A 155 2.43 7.96 6.87
N SER A 156 1.26 7.33 6.77
CA SER A 156 0.60 6.69 7.91
C SER A 156 1.09 5.27 8.18
N LEU A 157 1.67 4.60 7.17
CA LEU A 157 2.07 3.21 7.21
C LEU A 157 3.19 2.95 8.24
N THR A 158 3.02 1.90 9.04
CA THR A 158 3.97 1.46 10.05
C THR A 158 4.60 0.12 9.68
N ASN A 159 3.88 -0.75 8.96
CA ASN A 159 4.35 -2.09 8.63
C ASN A 159 4.13 -2.38 7.14
N ILE A 160 5.20 -2.79 6.46
CA ILE A 160 5.15 -3.22 5.07
C ILE A 160 5.82 -4.57 4.86
N LEU A 161 5.10 -5.47 4.19
CA LEU A 161 5.58 -6.79 3.80
C LEU A 161 5.50 -6.88 2.27
N MET A 162 6.65 -6.98 1.61
CA MET A 162 6.77 -7.18 0.15
C MET A 162 7.78 -8.28 -0.18
N SER A 163 7.82 -9.32 0.64
CA SER A 163 8.73 -10.45 0.41
C SER A 163 8.27 -11.27 -0.80
N HIS A 164 9.18 -11.96 -1.48
CA HIS A 164 8.89 -12.73 -2.69
C HIS A 164 8.22 -11.87 -3.77
N ASN A 165 8.95 -10.87 -4.22
CA ASN A 165 8.65 -10.07 -5.41
C ASN A 165 9.90 -10.06 -6.31
N GLU A 166 9.92 -9.20 -7.31
CA GLU A 166 11.03 -9.04 -8.25
C GLU A 166 11.71 -7.67 -8.08
N LEU A 167 11.62 -7.08 -6.87
CA LEU A 167 12.03 -5.69 -6.63
C LEU A 167 13.53 -5.51 -6.93
N VAL A 168 13.83 -4.60 -7.85
CA VAL A 168 15.18 -4.06 -8.06
C VAL A 168 15.39 -2.74 -7.34
N SER A 169 14.30 -2.01 -7.06
CA SER A 169 14.29 -0.76 -6.32
C SER A 169 13.12 -0.67 -5.33
N PHE A 170 13.38 -0.07 -4.17
CA PHE A 170 12.38 0.20 -3.14
C PHE A 170 12.67 1.57 -2.52
N ASP A 171 11.75 2.52 -2.69
CA ASP A 171 11.84 3.87 -2.12
C ASP A 171 10.77 4.06 -1.04
N ALA A 172 11.23 4.20 0.22
CA ALA A 172 10.39 4.51 1.37
C ALA A 172 10.66 5.90 1.96
N SER A 173 11.26 6.81 1.20
CA SER A 173 11.68 8.14 1.67
C SER A 173 10.54 8.98 2.26
N LYS A 174 9.30 8.76 1.82
CA LYS A 174 8.10 9.44 2.33
C LYS A 174 7.41 8.71 3.49
N ALA A 175 7.77 7.47 3.76
CA ALA A 175 7.17 6.64 4.81
C ALA A 175 7.81 6.91 6.18
N ILE A 176 7.69 8.15 6.67
CA ILE A 176 8.39 8.61 7.89
C ILE A 176 7.97 7.90 9.18
N ASN A 177 6.82 7.21 9.18
CA ASN A 177 6.31 6.46 10.33
C ASN A 177 6.58 4.95 10.24
N LEU A 178 7.38 4.50 9.26
CA LEU A 178 7.66 3.09 9.06
C LEU A 178 8.48 2.51 10.21
N GLU A 179 7.99 1.41 10.78
CA GLU A 179 8.56 0.70 11.94
C GLU A 179 9.08 -0.69 11.54
N THR A 180 8.39 -1.38 10.62
CA THR A 180 8.77 -2.71 10.13
C THR A 180 8.80 -2.80 8.60
N VAL A 181 9.88 -3.36 8.06
CA VAL A 181 10.06 -3.59 6.61
C VAL A 181 10.56 -4.99 6.35
N TYR A 182 9.77 -5.81 5.65
CA TYR A 182 10.16 -7.15 5.18
C TYR A 182 10.17 -7.23 3.65
N LEU A 183 11.37 -7.34 3.08
CA LEU A 183 11.67 -7.41 1.64
C LEU A 183 12.46 -8.68 1.29
N LEU A 184 12.28 -9.76 2.05
CA LEU A 184 12.95 -11.06 1.83
C LEU A 184 12.72 -11.56 0.40
N THR A 185 13.75 -12.14 -0.22
CA THR A 185 13.65 -12.75 -1.57
C THR A 185 13.18 -11.73 -2.61
N ASN A 186 14.09 -10.82 -2.98
CA ASN A 186 13.94 -9.82 -4.04
C ASN A 186 15.29 -9.69 -4.78
N LYS A 187 15.46 -8.65 -5.61
CA LYS A 187 16.66 -8.41 -6.44
C LYS A 187 17.31 -7.05 -6.14
N ILE A 188 17.13 -6.51 -4.94
CA ILE A 188 17.53 -5.14 -4.60
C ILE A 188 19.05 -5.06 -4.43
N LEU A 189 19.66 -4.02 -5.03
CA LEU A 189 21.12 -3.80 -5.04
C LEU A 189 21.61 -2.86 -3.92
N SER A 190 20.79 -1.88 -3.55
CA SER A 190 21.02 -0.94 -2.46
C SER A 190 19.69 -0.46 -1.89
N ILE A 191 19.67 -0.12 -0.61
CA ILE A 191 18.50 0.47 0.06
C ILE A 191 18.94 1.65 0.91
N ASP A 192 18.16 2.73 0.83
CA ASP A 192 18.30 3.88 1.70
C ASP A 192 17.09 4.01 2.62
N PHE A 193 17.36 4.00 3.92
CA PHE A 193 16.38 4.21 4.97
C PHE A 193 16.69 5.41 5.87
N ALA A 194 17.49 6.37 5.40
CA ALA A 194 17.87 7.56 6.19
C ALA A 194 16.65 8.41 6.60
N ASN A 195 15.56 8.35 5.82
CA ASN A 195 14.32 9.10 6.08
C ASN A 195 13.27 8.30 6.89
N ASN A 196 13.65 7.17 7.47
CA ASN A 196 12.74 6.29 8.22
C ASN A 196 13.22 6.14 9.69
N PRO A 197 13.12 7.19 10.51
CA PRO A 197 13.72 7.24 11.85
C PRO A 197 13.06 6.33 12.89
N LYS A 198 11.89 5.77 12.57
CA LYS A 198 11.13 4.88 13.46
C LYS A 198 11.37 3.39 13.21
N LEU A 199 12.24 3.02 12.27
CA LEU A 199 12.47 1.60 11.96
C LEU A 199 13.05 0.85 13.17
N GLU A 200 12.38 -0.24 13.50
CA GLU A 200 12.65 -1.13 14.63
C GLU A 200 13.01 -2.54 14.15
N ALA A 201 12.40 -3.01 13.05
CA ALA A 201 12.65 -4.31 12.46
C ALA A 201 12.84 -4.26 10.94
N ILE A 202 13.97 -4.77 10.46
CA ILE A 202 14.31 -4.84 9.03
C ILE A 202 14.68 -6.26 8.66
N ASN A 203 14.01 -6.82 7.65
CA ASN A 203 14.43 -8.04 6.96
C ASN A 203 14.57 -7.77 5.47
N VAL A 204 15.81 -7.77 4.98
CA VAL A 204 16.16 -7.59 3.58
C VAL A 204 16.99 -8.76 3.06
N SER A 205 16.81 -9.92 3.69
CA SER A 205 17.55 -11.12 3.37
C SER A 205 17.27 -11.64 1.97
N ASN A 206 18.16 -12.47 1.44
CA ASN A 206 18.05 -13.06 0.10
C ASN A 206 17.78 -11.99 -0.98
N ASN A 207 18.68 -11.02 -1.05
CA ASN A 207 18.66 -9.94 -2.05
C ASN A 207 20.01 -9.89 -2.77
N LYS A 208 20.30 -8.78 -3.46
CA LYS A 208 21.58 -8.51 -4.13
C LYS A 208 22.31 -7.31 -3.49
N LEU A 209 22.04 -7.04 -2.22
CA LEU A 209 22.49 -5.81 -1.57
C LEU A 209 24.00 -5.78 -1.44
N THR A 210 24.61 -4.67 -1.82
CA THR A 210 26.05 -4.39 -1.60
C THR A 210 26.28 -3.40 -0.46
N ASN A 211 25.27 -2.57 -0.18
CA ASN A 211 25.26 -1.59 0.89
C ASN A 211 23.83 -1.33 1.37
N ILE A 212 23.70 -0.85 2.59
CA ILE A 212 22.44 -0.36 3.17
C ILE A 212 22.75 0.93 3.92
N ASN A 213 22.03 2.00 3.61
CA ASN A 213 22.07 3.22 4.39
C ASN A 213 21.00 3.16 5.48
N PHE A 214 21.43 3.01 6.73
CA PHE A 214 20.51 3.03 7.86
C PHE A 214 20.21 4.44 8.36
N GLY A 215 20.97 5.48 7.99
CA GLY A 215 20.88 6.79 8.64
C GLY A 215 21.24 6.76 10.13
N LEU A 216 20.70 7.70 10.91
CA LEU A 216 21.00 7.87 12.35
C LEU A 216 20.04 7.06 13.25
N LYS A 217 19.90 5.76 12.99
CA LYS A 217 18.93 4.91 13.69
C LYS A 217 19.47 4.36 15.00
N ASN A 218 18.66 4.45 16.07
CA ASN A 218 18.99 3.95 17.40
C ASN A 218 17.93 2.98 17.99
N LYS A 219 16.81 2.75 17.29
CA LYS A 219 15.72 1.88 17.76
C LYS A 219 15.72 0.47 17.18
N LEU A 220 16.60 0.19 16.23
CA LEU A 220 16.62 -1.09 15.54
C LEU A 220 16.94 -2.22 16.54
N TYR A 221 15.99 -3.15 16.72
CA TYR A 221 16.17 -4.34 17.55
C TYR A 221 16.34 -5.61 16.72
N TYR A 222 15.85 -5.61 15.47
CA TYR A 222 15.95 -6.73 14.56
C TYR A 222 16.52 -6.30 13.21
N LEU A 223 17.65 -6.89 12.83
CA LEU A 223 18.27 -6.74 11.52
C LEU A 223 18.61 -8.10 10.92
N SER A 224 18.00 -8.39 9.78
CA SER A 224 18.31 -9.58 8.97
C SER A 224 18.72 -9.14 7.57
N ILE A 225 20.00 -9.38 7.26
CA ILE A 225 20.64 -9.12 5.96
C ILE A 225 21.20 -10.43 5.37
N PHE A 226 20.73 -11.57 5.87
CA PHE A 226 21.17 -12.90 5.49
C PHE A 226 21.16 -13.06 3.96
N GLU A 227 22.16 -13.73 3.40
CA GLU A 227 22.24 -14.04 1.96
C GLU A 227 22.17 -12.78 1.08
N ASN A 228 23.21 -11.97 1.14
CA ASN A 228 23.42 -10.75 0.35
C ASN A 228 24.90 -10.63 -0.08
N PHE A 229 25.30 -9.47 -0.60
CA PHE A 229 26.67 -9.16 -1.03
C PHE A 229 27.23 -7.92 -0.32
N ILE A 230 26.78 -7.66 0.92
CA ILE A 230 27.22 -6.51 1.70
C ILE A 230 28.74 -6.55 1.86
N THR A 231 29.41 -5.40 1.74
CA THR A 231 30.87 -5.30 1.87
C THR A 231 31.31 -4.73 3.21
N GLN A 232 30.47 -3.90 3.82
CA GLN A 232 30.72 -3.25 5.09
C GLN A 232 29.43 -3.12 5.89
N LEU A 233 29.52 -3.33 7.20
CA LEU A 233 28.40 -3.16 8.11
C LEU A 233 28.90 -2.54 9.42
N ASP A 234 28.33 -1.39 9.77
CA ASP A 234 28.53 -0.74 11.07
C ASP A 234 27.19 -0.73 11.82
N VAL A 235 27.14 -1.50 12.91
CA VAL A 235 25.99 -1.55 13.83
C VAL A 235 26.30 -0.91 15.18
N SER A 236 27.40 -0.17 15.30
CA SER A 236 27.88 0.41 16.56
C SER A 236 26.89 1.40 17.19
N ASN A 237 25.96 1.96 16.40
CA ASN A 237 24.92 2.88 16.86
C ASN A 237 23.58 2.20 17.18
N PHE A 238 23.48 0.87 17.06
CA PHE A 238 22.24 0.12 17.32
C PHE A 238 22.23 -0.45 18.74
N ASP A 239 21.92 0.43 19.70
CA ASP A 239 21.98 0.15 21.13
C ASP A 239 21.01 -0.94 21.60
N ASN A 240 19.89 -1.11 20.88
CA ASN A 240 18.84 -2.06 21.21
C ASN A 240 18.88 -3.31 20.32
N LEU A 241 19.97 -3.54 19.57
CA LEU A 241 20.04 -4.62 18.59
C LEU A 241 20.12 -5.99 19.27
N ASP A 242 18.98 -6.68 19.33
CA ASP A 242 18.87 -8.01 19.93
C ASP A 242 19.14 -9.13 18.92
N TYR A 243 18.79 -8.89 17.65
CA TYR A 243 18.88 -9.87 16.56
C TYR A 243 19.67 -9.31 15.38
N LEU A 244 20.81 -9.95 15.08
CA LEU A 244 21.59 -9.71 13.88
C LEU A 244 21.83 -11.03 13.14
N LEU A 245 21.16 -11.19 12.00
CA LEU A 245 21.39 -12.30 11.06
C LEU A 245 22.14 -11.76 9.85
N ALA A 246 23.47 -11.96 9.81
CA ALA A 246 24.36 -11.38 8.81
C ALA A 246 25.18 -12.43 8.02
N ASP A 247 24.93 -13.71 8.29
CA ASP A 247 25.56 -14.81 7.59
C ASP A 247 25.24 -14.82 6.08
N ARG A 248 26.08 -15.52 5.31
CA ARG A 248 26.04 -15.56 3.84
C ARG A 248 26.16 -14.19 3.17
N ASN A 249 27.06 -13.35 3.70
CA ASN A 249 27.56 -12.17 3.02
C ASN A 249 29.06 -12.38 2.71
N PRO A 250 29.41 -13.00 1.56
CA PRO A 250 30.79 -13.46 1.29
C PRO A 250 31.82 -12.33 1.23
N ASN A 251 31.38 -11.08 1.06
CA ASN A 251 32.25 -9.90 1.00
C ASN A 251 32.28 -9.11 2.33
N LEU A 252 31.66 -9.60 3.41
CA LEU A 252 31.57 -8.94 4.71
C LEU A 252 32.35 -9.72 5.78
N PRO A 253 33.69 -9.64 5.83
CA PRO A 253 34.48 -10.36 6.82
C PRO A 253 34.41 -9.75 8.23
N CYS A 254 34.10 -8.46 8.34
CA CYS A 254 34.10 -7.73 9.61
C CYS A 254 32.83 -6.89 9.75
N ILE A 255 32.21 -6.96 10.93
CA ILE A 255 31.05 -6.17 11.33
C ILE A 255 31.47 -5.29 12.50
N LYS A 256 31.35 -3.98 12.34
CA LYS A 256 31.75 -3.02 13.36
C LYS A 256 30.69 -2.89 14.45
N ILE A 257 31.10 -3.03 15.70
CA ILE A 257 30.29 -2.87 16.91
C ILE A 257 30.93 -1.81 17.84
N LYS A 258 30.19 -1.32 18.83
CA LYS A 258 30.76 -0.48 19.90
C LYS A 258 31.24 -1.33 21.09
N ASN A 259 32.09 -0.73 21.92
CA ASN A 259 32.57 -1.36 23.15
C ASN A 259 31.40 -1.72 24.09
N GLY A 260 31.37 -2.96 24.56
CA GLY A 260 30.31 -3.46 25.44
C GLY A 260 28.95 -3.68 24.76
N GLN A 261 28.85 -3.55 23.43
CA GLN A 261 27.63 -3.90 22.71
C GLN A 261 27.39 -5.41 22.79
N HIS A 262 26.24 -5.81 23.33
CA HIS A 262 25.82 -7.20 23.38
C HIS A 262 24.70 -7.40 22.37
N ILE A 263 24.85 -8.42 21.51
CA ILE A 263 23.83 -8.83 20.55
C ILE A 263 23.47 -10.29 20.91
N PRO A 264 22.39 -10.52 21.68
CA PRO A 264 21.99 -11.85 22.15
C PRO A 264 21.86 -12.90 21.05
N THR A 265 21.25 -12.53 19.92
CA THR A 265 21.08 -13.44 18.78
C THR A 265 21.92 -12.94 17.61
N LEU A 266 23.12 -13.50 17.49
CA LEU A 266 24.07 -13.16 16.44
C LEU A 266 24.34 -14.39 15.56
N GLN A 267 23.97 -14.32 14.29
CA GLN A 267 24.24 -15.36 13.30
C GLN A 267 25.20 -14.84 12.24
N LEU A 268 26.36 -15.51 12.15
CA LEU A 268 27.49 -15.18 11.29
C LEU A 268 27.95 -16.43 10.53
N SER A 269 28.54 -16.25 9.36
CA SER A 269 29.35 -17.30 8.72
C SER A 269 30.72 -17.40 9.38
N ASP A 270 31.38 -18.56 9.27
CA ASP A 270 32.64 -18.86 9.95
C ASP A 270 33.80 -17.89 9.64
N TYR A 271 33.74 -17.19 8.51
CA TYR A 271 34.73 -16.18 8.07
C TYR A 271 34.43 -14.76 8.55
N GLN A 272 33.28 -14.54 9.21
CA GLN A 272 32.86 -13.23 9.68
C GLN A 272 33.15 -13.07 11.17
N GLN A 273 33.50 -11.85 11.57
CA GLN A 273 33.76 -11.50 12.96
C GLN A 273 33.17 -10.12 13.30
N VAL A 274 32.88 -9.91 14.58
CA VAL A 274 32.53 -8.60 15.13
C VAL A 274 33.75 -7.95 15.78
N ASN A 275 34.02 -6.68 15.50
CA ASN A 275 35.16 -5.95 16.05
C ASN A 275 34.84 -4.48 16.32
N LEU A 276 35.68 -3.82 17.14
CA LEU A 276 35.59 -2.37 17.39
C LEU A 276 36.08 -1.53 16.20
N SER A 277 36.94 -2.11 15.36
CA SER A 277 37.42 -1.53 14.10
C SER A 277 37.48 -2.62 13.02
N CYS A 278 37.19 -2.23 11.78
CA CYS A 278 37.26 -3.09 10.59
C CYS A 278 38.21 -2.52 9.52
N ASP A 279 39.07 -1.57 9.90
CA ASP A 279 40.14 -1.00 9.07
C ASP A 279 41.34 -1.95 8.93
#